data_AF-A0A2N3F9F1-F1
#
_entry.id   AF-A0A2N3F9F1-F1
#
_cell.length_a   1.000
_cell.length_b   1.000
_cell.length_c   1.000
_cell.angle_alpha   90.00
_cell.angle_beta   90.00
_cell.angle_gamma   90.00
#
_symmetry.space_group_name_H-M   'P 1'
#
loop_
_entity.id
_entity.type
_entity.pdbx_description
1 polymer ?
#
loop_
_entity_poly.entity_id
_entity_poly.type
_entity_poly.pdbx_seq_one_letter_code
_entity_poly.pdbx_strand_id
1 'polypeptide(L)'
;MLRELLAVPVVAVMLGVIVGAGLIAPLFWASRFATAEKADFALVATMVSSMGGLIVAGAILFGYRHLAADGFVWFGSSVVGGFVVGLGVAAVVMLRRLAKNSDETRS
;
A
#
# COMPACT_ATOMS: atom_id res chain seq x y z
N MET A 1 15.10 -5.03 25.42
CA MET A 1 15.27 -3.79 24.64
C MET A 1 14.51 -3.75 23.32
N LEU A 2 14.93 -4.43 22.23
CA LEU A 2 14.22 -4.29 20.92
C LEU A 2 12.76 -4.78 20.95
N ARG A 3 12.49 -5.91 21.63
CA ARG A 3 11.13 -6.45 21.82
C ARG A 3 10.24 -5.50 22.64
N GLU A 4 10.78 -4.87 23.68
CA GLU A 4 10.02 -3.93 24.51
C GLU A 4 9.64 -2.68 23.73
N LEU A 5 10.55 -2.14 22.91
CA LEU A 5 10.27 -1.02 22.02
C LEU A 5 9.20 -1.34 20.98
N LEU A 6 9.24 -2.55 20.41
CA LEU A 6 8.22 -3.03 19.46
C LEU A 6 6.85 -3.27 20.13
N ALA A 7 6.82 -3.63 21.41
CA ALA A 7 5.58 -3.82 22.15
C ALA A 7 4.88 -2.48 22.48
N VAL A 8 5.57 -1.33 22.37
CA VAL A 8 4.96 -0.02 22.58
C VAL A 8 3.93 0.25 21.48
N PRO A 9 2.64 0.49 21.82
CA PRO A 9 1.57 0.65 20.83
C PRO A 9 1.85 1.76 19.82
N VAL A 10 2.42 2.89 20.27
CA VAL A 10 2.76 4.02 19.40
C VAL A 10 3.78 3.62 18.33
N VAL A 11 4.82 2.87 18.70
CA VAL A 11 5.86 2.41 17.78
C VAL A 11 5.29 1.40 16.79
N ALA A 12 4.47 0.47 17.27
CA ALA A 12 3.77 -0.51 16.44
C ALA A 12 2.85 0.17 15.41
N VAL A 13 2.11 1.20 15.81
CA VAL A 13 1.23 1.98 14.92
C VAL A 13 2.04 2.73 13.87
N MET A 14 3.09 3.47 14.26
CA MET A 14 3.90 4.23 13.30
C MET A 14 4.57 3.33 12.27
N LEU A 15 5.16 2.21 12.72
CA LEU A 15 5.73 1.22 11.81
C LEU A 15 4.68 0.61 10.90
N GLY A 16 3.50 0.29 11.43
CA GLY A 16 2.41 -0.27 10.64
C GLY A 16 1.94 0.68 9.56
N VAL A 17 1.77 1.97 9.87
CA VAL A 17 1.39 3.01 8.89
C VAL A 17 2.46 3.16 7.81
N ILE A 18 3.75 3.23 8.18
CA ILE A 18 4.86 3.36 7.22
C ILE A 18 4.90 2.16 6.29
N VAL A 19 4.79 0.95 6.83
CA VAL A 19 4.76 -0.29 6.02
C VAL A 19 3.53 -0.29 5.12
N GLY A 20 2.33 -0.04 5.66
CA GLY A 20 1.07 -0.03 4.92
C GLY A 20 1.08 0.97 3.76
N ALA A 21 1.58 2.19 3.99
CA ALA A 21 1.73 3.20 2.94
C ALA A 21 2.84 2.83 1.94
N GLY A 22 3.95 2.25 2.41
CA GLY A 22 5.07 1.83 1.57
C GLY A 22 4.72 0.75 0.56
N LEU A 23 3.77 -0.13 0.88
CA LEU A 23 3.26 -1.18 -0.04
C LEU A 23 2.60 -0.63 -1.31
N ILE A 24 2.33 0.68 -1.36
CA ILE A 24 1.63 1.35 -2.45
C ILE A 24 2.63 2.02 -3.41
N ALA A 25 3.88 2.23 -2.99
CA ALA A 25 4.93 2.76 -3.86
C ALA A 25 5.09 1.98 -5.18
N PRO A 26 5.03 0.63 -5.21
CA PRO A 26 5.06 -0.13 -6.45
C PRO A 26 3.88 0.15 -7.37
N LEU A 27 2.68 0.40 -6.83
CA LEU A 27 1.48 0.75 -7.62
C LEU A 27 1.65 2.10 -8.31
N PHE A 28 2.19 3.10 -7.61
CA PHE A 28 2.52 4.39 -8.22
C PHE A 28 3.57 4.25 -9.31
N TRP A 29 4.58 3.40 -9.10
CA TRP A 29 5.61 3.17 -10.11
C TRP A 29 5.06 2.44 -11.35
N ALA A 30 4.25 1.41 -11.15
CA ALA A 30 3.58 0.67 -12.23
C ALA A 30 2.63 1.59 -13.02
N SER A 31 1.90 2.49 -12.35
CA SER A 31 1.00 3.45 -13.01
C SER A 31 1.71 4.39 -13.98
N ARG A 32 3.02 4.63 -13.79
CA ARG A 32 3.82 5.47 -14.69
C ARG A 32 4.09 4.81 -16.04
N PHE A 33 4.02 3.48 -16.09
CA PHE A 33 4.21 2.69 -17.31
C PHE A 33 2.90 2.27 -17.97
N ALA A 34 1.76 2.63 -17.39
CA ALA A 34 0.43 2.38 -17.94
C ALA A 34 0.10 3.41 -19.02
N THR A 35 0.41 3.09 -20.28
CA THR A 35 -0.08 3.83 -21.45
C THR A 35 -1.49 3.35 -21.84
N ALA A 36 -2.35 4.25 -22.34
CA ALA A 36 -3.74 3.95 -22.70
C ALA A 36 -3.89 2.82 -23.75
N GLU A 37 -2.86 2.61 -24.56
CA GLU A 37 -2.80 1.54 -25.57
C GLU A 37 -2.65 0.13 -24.98
N LYS A 38 -2.35 0.01 -23.68
CA LYS A 38 -2.13 -1.26 -22.96
C LYS A 38 -2.90 -1.31 -21.64
N ALA A 39 -4.19 -0.97 -21.66
CA ALA A 39 -5.05 -1.02 -20.48
C ALA A 39 -5.04 -2.42 -19.80
N ASP A 40 -5.00 -3.50 -20.58
CA ASP A 40 -4.90 -4.87 -20.06
C ASP A 40 -3.58 -5.10 -19.32
N PHE A 41 -2.46 -4.60 -19.85
CA PHE A 41 -1.17 -4.70 -19.17
C PHE A 41 -1.16 -3.88 -17.88
N ALA A 42 -1.78 -2.70 -17.87
CA ALA A 42 -1.90 -1.88 -16.67
C ALA A 42 -2.74 -2.59 -15.59
N LEU A 43 -3.84 -3.24 -15.97
CA LEU A 43 -4.65 -4.06 -15.06
C LEU A 43 -3.86 -5.20 -14.45
N VAL A 44 -3.15 -5.98 -15.28
CA VAL A 44 -2.32 -7.12 -14.83
C VAL A 44 -1.18 -6.63 -13.93
N ALA A 45 -0.47 -5.57 -14.30
CA ALA A 45 0.62 -5.00 -13.49
C ALA A 45 0.10 -4.51 -12.12
N THR A 46 -1.09 -3.92 -12.08
CA THR A 46 -1.74 -3.46 -10.85
C THR A 46 -2.15 -4.64 -9.96
N MET A 47 -2.73 -5.69 -10.56
CA MET A 47 -3.07 -6.93 -9.84
C MET A 47 -1.83 -7.62 -9.26
N VAL A 48 -0.78 -7.82 -10.06
CA VAL A 48 0.47 -8.45 -9.63
C VAL A 48 1.16 -7.63 -8.54
N SER A 49 1.19 -6.31 -8.68
CA SER A 49 1.76 -5.41 -7.65
C SER A 49 0.97 -5.48 -6.35
N SER A 50 -0.36 -5.54 -6.43
CA SER A 50 -1.22 -5.68 -5.25
C SER A 50 -1.03 -7.02 -4.55
N MET A 51 -0.97 -8.13 -5.30
CA MET A 51 -0.68 -9.45 -4.75
C MET A 51 0.72 -9.51 -4.12
N GLY A 52 1.73 -8.95 -4.80
CA GLY A 52 3.09 -8.84 -4.27
C GLY A 52 3.13 -8.06 -2.96
N GLY A 53 2.42 -6.93 -2.90
CA GLY A 53 2.27 -6.14 -1.68
C GLY A 53 1.63 -6.92 -0.53
N LEU A 54 0.58 -7.69 -0.79
CA LEU A 54 -0.08 -8.54 0.21
C LEU A 54 0.83 -9.67 0.72
N ILE A 55 1.62 -10.30 -0.17
CA ILE A 55 2.57 -11.34 0.22
C ILE A 55 3.66 -10.75 1.14
N VAL A 56 4.21 -9.59 0.78
CA VAL A 56 5.21 -8.88 1.59
C VAL A 56 4.60 -8.47 2.94
N ALA A 57 3.39 -7.93 2.95
CA ALA A 57 2.67 -7.58 4.17
C ALA A 57 2.49 -8.81 5.08
N GLY A 58 2.09 -9.95 4.51
CA GLY A 58 1.93 -11.22 5.22
C GLY A 58 3.25 -11.71 5.84
N ALA A 59 4.35 -11.64 5.08
CA ALA A 59 5.68 -12.00 5.59
C ALA A 59 6.13 -11.08 6.74
N ILE A 60 5.91 -9.77 6.62
CA ILE A 60 6.22 -8.80 7.68
C ILE A 60 5.36 -9.06 8.92
N LEU A 61 4.06 -9.29 8.75
CA LEU A 61 3.14 -9.60 9.85
C LEU A 61 3.54 -10.90 10.56
N PHE A 62 3.92 -11.92 9.80
CA PHE A 62 4.36 -13.20 10.36
C PHE A 62 5.65 -13.03 11.18
N GLY A 63 6.62 -12.29 10.65
CA GLY A 63 7.85 -11.94 11.38
C GLY A 63 7.57 -11.12 12.64
N TYR A 64 6.70 -10.13 12.54
CA TYR A 64 6.34 -9.25 13.66
C TYR A 64 5.64 -10.04 14.78
N ARG A 65 4.71 -10.94 14.44
CA ARG A 65 4.03 -11.81 15.41
C ARG A 65 5.02 -12.64 16.24
N HIS A 66 6.08 -13.13 15.63
CA HIS A 66 7.10 -13.93 16.32
C HIS A 66 7.99 -13.09 17.26
N LEU A 67 8.16 -11.81 16.94
CA LEU A 67 9.01 -10.88 17.69
C LEU A 67 8.25 -10.17 18.84
N ALA A 68 7.03 -9.72 18.61
CA ALA A 68 6.24 -8.94 19.56
C ALA A 68 4.74 -9.22 19.39
N ALA A 69 4.26 -10.31 20.01
CA ALA A 69 2.86 -10.73 19.93
C ALA A 69 1.90 -9.68 20.56
N ASP A 70 2.34 -8.98 21.61
CA ASP A 70 1.52 -7.99 22.32
C ASP A 70 1.23 -6.75 21.46
N GLY A 71 2.18 -6.35 20.61
CA GLY A 71 2.03 -5.23 19.67
C GLY A 71 1.35 -5.60 18.35
N PHE A 72 1.12 -6.90 18.10
CA PHE A 72 0.70 -7.41 16.79
C PHE A 72 -0.62 -6.82 16.31
N VAL A 73 -1.61 -6.67 17.20
CA VAL A 73 -2.93 -6.14 16.83
C VAL A 73 -2.82 -4.67 16.40
N TRP A 74 -2.04 -3.87 17.12
CA TRP A 74 -1.79 -2.46 16.80
C TRP A 74 -1.02 -2.31 15.49
N PHE A 75 0.04 -3.10 15.32
CA PHE A 75 0.80 -3.11 14.08
C PHE A 75 -0.07 -3.55 12.90
N GLY A 76 -0.77 -4.68 13.02
CA GLY A 76 -1.58 -5.25 11.94
C GLY A 76 -2.74 -4.36 11.51
N SER A 77 -3.49 -3.81 12.47
CA SER A 77 -4.58 -2.86 12.16
C SER A 77 -4.05 -1.59 11.48
N SER A 78 -2.87 -1.12 11.88
CA SER A 78 -2.23 0.07 11.28
C SER A 78 -1.68 -0.20 9.88
N VAL A 79 -1.15 -1.40 9.61
CA VAL A 79 -0.74 -1.83 8.26
C VAL A 79 -1.95 -1.84 7.33
N VAL A 80 -3.05 -2.47 7.76
CA VAL A 80 -4.29 -2.52 6.99
C VAL A 80 -4.85 -1.10 6.77
N GLY A 81 -4.91 -0.29 7.83
CA GLY A 81 -5.37 1.09 7.75
C GLY A 81 -4.54 1.94 6.79
N GLY A 82 -3.21 1.89 6.90
CA GLY A 82 -2.29 2.62 6.00
C GLY A 82 -2.43 2.18 4.54
N PHE A 83 -2.59 0.87 4.32
CA PHE A 83 -2.79 0.32 2.98
C PHE A 83 -4.12 0.78 2.36
N VAL A 84 -5.23 0.68 3.11
CA VAL A 84 -6.56 1.10 2.63
C VAL A 84 -6.59 2.61 2.35
N VAL A 85 -6.04 3.42 3.25
CA VAL A 85 -5.98 4.88 3.07
C VAL A 85 -5.19 5.22 1.81
N GLY A 86 -4.02 4.62 1.61
CA GLY A 86 -3.24 4.94 0.42
C GLY A 86 -3.83 4.38 -0.87
N LEU A 87 -4.56 3.26 -0.85
CA LEU A 87 -5.34 2.80 -2.01
C LEU A 87 -6.42 3.83 -2.38
N GLY A 88 -7.11 4.38 -1.39
CA GLY A 88 -8.05 5.49 -1.58
C GLY A 88 -7.38 6.70 -2.22
N VAL A 89 -6.20 7.10 -1.74
CA VAL A 89 -5.42 8.20 -2.33
C VAL A 89 -5.03 7.89 -3.78
N ALA A 90 -4.54 6.69 -4.07
CA ALA A 90 -4.15 6.27 -5.41
C ALA A 90 -5.34 6.30 -6.38
N ALA A 91 -6.50 5.80 -5.95
CA ALA A 91 -7.74 5.84 -6.74
C ALA A 91 -8.16 7.28 -7.06
N VAL A 92 -8.14 8.19 -6.07
CA VAL A 92 -8.46 9.60 -6.27
C VAL A 92 -7.49 10.27 -7.25
N VAL A 93 -6.19 10.00 -7.13
CA VAL A 93 -5.18 10.55 -8.05
C VAL A 93 -5.38 10.04 -9.48
N MET A 94 -5.69 8.74 -9.64
CA MET A 94 -5.94 8.14 -10.95
C MET A 94 -7.20 8.72 -11.60
N LEU A 95 -8.30 8.85 -10.85
CA LEU A 95 -9.54 9.47 -11.31
C LEU A 95 -9.33 10.92 -11.75
N ARG A 96 -8.57 11.72 -10.98
CA ARG A 96 -8.24 13.11 -11.35
C ARG A 96 -7.43 13.18 -12.64
N ARG A 97 -6.49 12.25 -12.87
CA ARG A 97 -5.71 12.19 -14.12
C ARG A 97 -6.59 11.83 -15.32
N LEU A 98 -7.50 10.86 -15.15
CA LEU A 98 -8.43 10.46 -16.21
C LEU A 98 -9.39 11.60 -16.57
N ALA A 99 -9.94 12.30 -15.57
CA ALA A 99 -10.81 13.45 -15.78
C ALA A 99 -10.10 14.56 -16.57
N LYS A 100 -8.86 14.92 -16.18
CA LYS A 100 -8.09 15.96 -16.88
C LYS A 100 -7.81 15.62 -18.35
N ASN A 101 -7.45 14.37 -18.65
CA ASN A 101 -7.17 13.95 -20.04
C ASN A 101 -8.45 13.94 -20.91
N SER A 102 -9.61 13.69 -20.31
CA SER A 102 -10.89 13.73 -21.03
C SER A 102 -11.29 15.14 -21.46
N ASP A 103 -10.92 16.16 -20.69
CA ASP A 103 -11.20 17.56 -21.03
C ASP A 103 -10.29 18.06 -22.17
N GLU A 104 -9.00 17.65 -22.18
CA GLU A 104 -8.06 17.99 -23.27
C GLU A 104 -8.43 17.33 -24.61
N THR A 105 -9.14 16.19 -24.60
CA THR A 105 -9.57 15.53 -25.84
C THR A 105 -10.84 16.17 -26.45
N ARG A 106 -11.53 17.05 -25.71
CA ARG A 106 -12.77 17.71 -26.13
C ARG A 106 -12.58 19.16 -26.63
N SER A 107 -11.40 19.75 -26.49
CA SER A 107 -11.09 21.11 -26.99
C SER A 107 -10.34 21.06 -28.31
#